data_AF-A0A2V5P2G7-F1
#
_entry.id   AF-A0A2V5P2G7-F1
#
_cell.length_a   1.000
_cell.length_b   1.000
_cell.length_c   1.000
_cell.angle_alpha   90.00
_cell.angle_beta   90.00
_cell.angle_gamma   90.00
#
_symmetry.space_group_name_H-M   'P 1'
#
loop_
_entity.id
_entity.type
_entity.pdbx_description
1 polymer ?
#
loop_
_entity_poly.entity_id
_entity_poly.type
_entity_poly.pdbx_seq_one_letter_code
_entity_poly.pdbx_strand_id
1 'polypeptide(L)'
;MPLRTWRRLVLVISGALFAAIVYRWISLERLQRAAPAEILATPTPEPTPTRPPVISGKLDTAKLFNGITLHSTVETIPGADATTERMQPDSYVLDLKLQARVPSPNKTIEELAKVSPSLPKLLPGLASMLSADPVSPLYAQLYDTKVRVLRENLGRLDLLLSRHNFFDCQTVLQMQHPQTHRKALLFQADMDVDADGSDGDRMPVGAGAPTNFKPSTSYRWQKKTAAPNPYLAGTEAALKHAEDEYALGTTAPVRKRELRNAIALLRAEVDTLKKYSFLFTPPWSAMSVQTTKSEKRRCA
;
A
#
# COMPACT_ATOMS: atom_id res chain seq x y z
N MET A 1 -17.37 -44.48 52.51
CA MET A 1 -18.68 -44.02 51.99
C MET A 1 -19.05 -44.88 50.78
N PRO A 2 -20.30 -45.38 50.68
CA PRO A 2 -20.53 -46.74 50.21
C PRO A 2 -20.74 -46.83 48.70
N LEU A 3 -20.28 -47.91 48.06
CA LEU A 3 -20.46 -48.26 46.62
C LEU A 3 -21.88 -48.04 46.07
N ARG A 4 -22.88 -48.02 46.96
CA ARG A 4 -24.31 -47.79 46.66
C ARG A 4 -24.62 -46.39 46.16
N THR A 5 -23.88 -45.35 46.56
CA THR A 5 -24.09 -43.98 46.06
C THR A 5 -23.50 -43.77 44.67
N TRP A 6 -22.35 -44.39 44.36
CA TRP A 6 -21.74 -44.32 43.03
C TRP A 6 -22.63 -45.00 41.97
N ARG A 7 -23.19 -46.17 42.31
CA ARG A 7 -24.10 -46.89 41.41
C ARG A 7 -25.38 -46.10 41.13
N ARG A 8 -25.89 -45.34 42.12
CA ARG A 8 -27.03 -44.42 41.94
C ARG A 8 -26.66 -43.21 41.08
N LEU A 9 -25.47 -42.65 41.26
CA LEU A 9 -24.99 -41.52 40.45
C LEU A 9 -24.83 -41.91 38.98
N VAL A 10 -24.26 -43.08 38.70
CA VAL A 10 -24.11 -43.60 37.34
C VAL A 10 -25.49 -43.84 36.69
N LEU A 11 -26.44 -44.44 37.42
CA LEU A 11 -27.80 -44.64 36.90
C LEU A 11 -28.53 -43.32 36.59
N VAL A 12 -28.34 -42.28 37.41
CA VAL A 12 -28.92 -40.95 37.17
C VAL A 12 -28.30 -40.30 35.93
N ILE A 13 -26.97 -40.37 35.77
CA ILE A 13 -26.27 -39.82 34.60
C ILE A 13 -26.68 -40.57 33.33
N SER A 14 -26.74 -41.90 33.37
CA SER A 14 -27.20 -42.71 32.24
C SER A 14 -28.66 -42.42 31.88
N GLY A 15 -29.53 -42.24 32.87
CA GLY A 15 -30.92 -41.85 32.65
C GLY A 15 -31.06 -40.47 32.01
N ALA A 16 -30.27 -39.49 32.47
CA ALA A 16 -30.26 -38.13 31.91
C ALA A 16 -29.75 -38.11 30.46
N LEU A 17 -28.69 -38.86 30.15
CA LEU A 17 -28.16 -39.00 28.79
C LEU A 17 -29.18 -39.67 27.86
N PHE A 18 -29.84 -40.72 28.32
CA PHE A 18 -30.87 -41.40 27.54
C PHE A 18 -32.06 -40.47 27.26
N ALA A 19 -32.52 -39.71 28.26
CA ALA A 19 -33.58 -38.71 28.09
C ALA A 19 -33.19 -37.62 27.09
N ALA A 20 -31.94 -37.12 27.13
CA ALA A 20 -31.45 -36.11 26.20
C ALA A 20 -31.41 -36.63 24.74
N ILE A 21 -31.01 -37.90 24.54
CA ILE A 21 -30.97 -38.52 23.21
C ILE A 21 -32.39 -38.72 22.67
N VAL A 22 -33.31 -39.24 23.50
CA VAL A 22 -34.72 -39.43 23.12
C VAL A 22 -35.38 -38.09 22.81
N TYR A 23 -35.13 -37.06 23.62
CA TYR A 23 -35.66 -35.71 23.38
C TYR A 23 -35.13 -35.12 22.07
N ARG A 24 -33.83 -35.28 21.79
CA ARG A 24 -33.23 -34.84 20.53
C ARG A 24 -33.81 -35.58 19.32
N TRP A 25 -34.08 -36.89 19.45
CA TRP A 25 -34.67 -37.69 18.39
C TRP A 25 -36.14 -37.29 18.11
N ILE A 26 -36.96 -37.12 19.15
CA ILE A 26 -38.34 -36.63 19.02
C ILE A 26 -38.39 -35.21 18.42
N SER A 27 -37.44 -34.35 18.79
CA SER A 27 -37.31 -33.01 18.20
C SER A 27 -36.96 -33.05 16.71
N LEU A 28 -36.13 -34.01 16.28
CA LEU A 28 -35.78 -34.18 14.87
C LEU A 28 -36.95 -34.76 14.06
N GLU A 29 -37.70 -35.73 14.61
CA GLU A 29 -38.91 -36.22 13.95
C GLU A 29 -39.99 -35.14 13.82
N ARG A 30 -40.13 -34.24 14.80
CA ARG A 30 -41.06 -33.10 14.70
C ARG A 30 -40.70 -32.13 13.59
N LEU A 31 -39.41 -31.93 13.32
CA LEU A 31 -38.94 -31.10 12.21
C LEU A 31 -39.15 -31.81 10.85
N GLN A 32 -39.02 -33.14 10.80
CA GLN A 32 -39.23 -33.91 9.57
C GLN A 32 -40.72 -34.11 9.23
N ARG A 33 -41.62 -34.08 10.23
CA ARG A 33 -43.09 -34.13 10.01
C ARG A 33 -43.72 -32.75 9.79
N ALA A 34 -42.96 -31.66 9.78
CA ALA A 34 -43.44 -30.38 9.29
C ALA A 34 -43.63 -30.49 7.76
N ALA A 35 -44.86 -30.79 7.34
CA ALA A 35 -45.24 -30.84 5.94
C ALA A 35 -44.89 -29.51 5.24
N PRO A 36 -44.48 -29.54 3.95
CA PRO A 36 -44.43 -28.33 3.14
C PRO A 36 -45.82 -27.71 3.13
N ALA A 37 -45.93 -26.42 3.45
CA ALA A 37 -47.17 -25.69 3.31
C ALA A 37 -47.68 -25.83 1.87
N GLU A 38 -48.88 -26.36 1.69
CA GLU A 38 -49.59 -26.37 0.41
C GLU A 38 -49.71 -24.94 -0.11
N ILE A 39 -49.00 -24.64 -1.19
CA ILE A 39 -49.19 -23.41 -1.95
C ILE A 39 -50.46 -23.61 -2.78
N LEU A 40 -51.57 -23.03 -2.34
CA LEU A 40 -52.78 -22.89 -3.15
C LEU A 40 -52.42 -22.12 -4.44
N ALA A 41 -52.48 -22.81 -5.57
CA ALA A 41 -52.31 -22.22 -6.89
C ALA A 41 -53.41 -21.18 -7.14
N THR A 42 -53.02 -19.91 -7.24
CA THR A 42 -53.88 -18.82 -7.73
C THR A 42 -53.69 -18.74 -9.25
N PRO A 43 -54.76 -18.59 -10.06
CA PRO A 43 -54.63 -18.56 -11.52
C PRO A 43 -53.80 -17.37 -12.01
N THR A 44 -52.84 -17.66 -12.89
CA THR A 44 -51.90 -16.74 -13.53
C THR A 44 -52.64 -15.64 -14.32
N PRO A 45 -52.39 -14.34 -14.08
CA PRO A 45 -52.81 -13.29 -15.01
C PRO A 45 -51.89 -13.26 -16.24
N GLU A 46 -52.48 -13.04 -17.43
CA GLU A 46 -51.75 -12.89 -18.70
C GLU A 46 -50.63 -11.84 -18.62
N PRO A 47 -49.47 -12.08 -19.25
CA PRO A 47 -48.35 -11.16 -19.20
C PRO A 47 -48.69 -9.90 -20.01
N THR A 48 -49.03 -8.82 -19.30
CA THR A 48 -48.96 -7.47 -19.87
C THR A 48 -47.48 -7.20 -20.22
N PRO A 49 -47.15 -6.82 -21.47
CA PRO A 49 -45.78 -6.48 -21.84
C PRO A 49 -45.33 -5.27 -21.02
N THR A 50 -44.60 -5.56 -19.94
CA THR A 50 -44.02 -4.53 -19.09
C THR A 50 -42.84 -3.99 -19.86
N ARG A 51 -43.01 -2.80 -20.45
CA ARG A 51 -41.90 -2.01 -20.99
C ARG A 51 -40.78 -2.04 -19.94
N PRO A 52 -39.55 -2.46 -20.28
CA PRO A 52 -38.48 -2.50 -19.31
C PRO A 52 -38.35 -1.09 -18.69
N PRO A 53 -38.26 -0.98 -17.35
CA PRO A 53 -38.13 0.32 -16.73
C PRO A 53 -36.90 0.98 -17.33
N VAL A 54 -37.09 2.19 -17.89
CA VAL A 54 -35.97 3.06 -18.22
C VAL A 54 -35.23 3.24 -16.90
N ILE A 55 -34.04 2.64 -16.78
CA ILE A 55 -33.16 2.86 -15.63
C ILE A 55 -32.67 4.30 -15.78
N SER A 56 -33.51 5.28 -15.43
CA SER A 56 -33.08 6.62 -15.10
C SER A 56 -32.49 6.56 -13.69
N GLY A 57 -31.39 5.84 -13.55
CA GLY A 57 -30.71 5.61 -12.29
C GLY A 57 -29.88 6.83 -11.92
N LYS A 58 -30.24 7.46 -10.79
CA LYS A 58 -29.47 8.53 -10.14
C LYS A 58 -27.98 8.19 -10.05
N LEU A 59 -27.17 9.22 -10.28
CA LEU A 59 -25.71 9.30 -10.17
C LEU A 59 -25.18 8.59 -8.92
N ASP A 60 -24.61 7.40 -9.08
CA ASP A 60 -23.95 6.71 -7.98
C ASP A 60 -22.51 7.25 -7.87
N THR A 61 -22.25 8.03 -6.82
CA THR A 61 -20.91 8.58 -6.56
C THR A 61 -20.16 7.63 -5.66
N ALA A 62 -19.53 6.63 -6.26
CA ALA A 62 -18.66 5.73 -5.52
C ALA A 62 -17.27 6.38 -5.36
N LYS A 63 -16.78 6.45 -4.11
CA LYS A 63 -15.35 6.70 -3.86
C LYS A 63 -14.61 5.38 -4.01
N LEU A 64 -13.73 5.30 -4.99
CA LEU A 64 -12.84 4.16 -5.17
C LEU A 64 -11.76 4.16 -4.07
N PHE A 65 -11.17 2.99 -3.81
CA PHE A 65 -10.14 2.79 -2.78
C PHE A 65 -8.88 3.68 -2.99
N ASN A 66 -8.64 4.11 -4.23
CA ASN A 66 -7.56 5.02 -4.62
C ASN A 66 -7.91 6.51 -4.41
N GLY A 67 -9.10 6.82 -3.87
CA GLY A 67 -9.55 8.17 -3.56
C GLY A 67 -10.12 8.94 -4.76
N ILE A 68 -10.36 8.28 -5.90
CA ILE A 68 -11.04 8.84 -7.07
C ILE A 68 -12.56 8.82 -6.84
N THR A 69 -13.22 9.91 -7.22
CA THR A 69 -14.69 9.97 -7.23
C THR A 69 -15.18 9.55 -8.60
N LEU A 70 -15.85 8.40 -8.67
CA LEU A 70 -16.42 7.89 -9.91
C LEU A 70 -17.85 8.37 -10.04
N HIS A 71 -18.15 9.04 -11.15
CA HIS A 71 -19.50 9.35 -11.57
C HIS A 71 -19.86 8.41 -12.72
N SER A 72 -20.82 7.52 -12.48
CA SER A 72 -21.28 6.57 -13.50
C SER A 72 -22.74 6.83 -13.83
N THR A 73 -23.01 6.98 -15.12
CA THR A 73 -24.35 7.09 -15.69
C THR A 73 -24.48 6.04 -16.79
N VAL A 74 -25.61 5.37 -16.86
CA VAL A 74 -25.93 4.46 -17.96
C VAL A 74 -26.97 5.15 -18.83
N GLU A 75 -26.60 5.39 -20.08
CA GLU A 75 -27.49 5.97 -21.09
C GLU A 75 -27.81 4.90 -22.13
N THR A 76 -29.10 4.72 -22.43
CA THR A 76 -29.56 3.74 -23.42
C THR A 76 -30.27 4.47 -24.56
N ILE A 77 -29.78 4.28 -25.78
CA ILE A 77 -30.37 4.83 -27.01
C ILE A 77 -31.08 3.69 -27.74
N PRO A 78 -32.30 3.88 -28.28
CA PRO A 78 -32.96 2.85 -29.09
C PRO A 78 -32.13 2.49 -30.32
N GLY A 79 -31.77 1.21 -30.46
CA GLY A 79 -31.03 0.66 -31.60
C GLY A 79 -31.88 -0.24 -32.51
N ALA A 80 -31.22 -0.86 -33.49
CA ALA A 80 -31.79 -1.86 -34.39
C ALA A 80 -31.91 -3.24 -33.71
N ASP A 81 -32.09 -4.31 -34.50
CA ASP A 81 -32.06 -5.67 -33.94
C ASP A 81 -30.69 -6.01 -33.34
N ALA A 82 -30.68 -6.92 -32.36
CA ALA A 82 -29.48 -7.30 -31.62
C ALA A 82 -28.38 -7.94 -32.49
N THR A 83 -28.73 -8.47 -33.67
CA THR A 83 -27.73 -9.06 -34.58
C THR A 83 -26.97 -7.96 -35.29
N THR A 84 -27.67 -6.91 -35.70
CA THR A 84 -27.11 -5.72 -36.31
C THR A 84 -26.26 -4.92 -35.30
N GLU A 85 -26.79 -4.65 -34.10
CA GLU A 85 -26.08 -3.89 -33.06
C GLU A 85 -24.79 -4.60 -32.60
N ARG A 86 -24.79 -5.93 -32.46
CA ARG A 86 -23.58 -6.69 -32.06
C ARG A 86 -22.40 -6.50 -33.02
N MET A 87 -22.66 -6.19 -34.28
CA MET A 87 -21.64 -5.95 -35.30
C MET A 87 -21.15 -4.50 -35.32
N GLN A 88 -21.85 -3.58 -34.64
CA GLN A 88 -21.50 -2.18 -34.54
C GLN A 88 -20.60 -1.94 -33.30
N PRO A 89 -19.35 -1.48 -33.47
CA PRO A 89 -18.42 -1.28 -32.34
C PRO A 89 -18.87 -0.23 -31.32
N ASP A 90 -19.72 0.70 -31.74
CA ASP A 90 -20.27 1.81 -30.96
C ASP A 90 -21.58 1.47 -30.23
N SER A 91 -22.14 0.28 -30.45
CA SER A 91 -23.37 -0.19 -29.78
C SER A 91 -23.20 -0.42 -28.26
N TYR A 92 -21.96 -0.56 -27.77
CA TYR A 92 -21.66 -0.80 -26.37
C TYR A 92 -20.33 -0.14 -25.96
N VAL A 93 -20.39 1.16 -25.67
CA VAL A 93 -19.23 2.01 -25.37
C VAL A 93 -19.24 2.46 -23.92
N LEU A 94 -18.05 2.50 -23.31
CA LEU A 94 -17.80 3.11 -22.01
C LEU A 94 -16.80 4.26 -22.16
N ASP A 95 -17.25 5.48 -21.91
CA ASP A 95 -16.41 6.67 -21.91
C ASP A 95 -15.85 6.94 -20.50
N LEU A 96 -14.52 6.95 -20.38
CA LEU A 96 -13.82 7.27 -19.14
C LEU A 96 -13.17 8.65 -19.24
N LYS A 97 -13.55 9.57 -18.35
CA LYS A 97 -12.96 10.91 -18.25
C LYS A 97 -12.46 11.18 -16.84
N LEU A 98 -11.14 11.16 -16.67
CA LEU A 98 -10.49 11.54 -15.41
C LEU A 98 -10.11 13.03 -15.42
N GLN A 99 -10.59 13.78 -14.42
CA GLN A 99 -10.24 15.18 -14.23
C GLN A 99 -9.28 15.32 -13.05
N ALA A 100 -8.00 15.55 -13.34
CA ALA A 100 -6.97 15.80 -12.33
C ALA A 100 -6.47 17.25 -12.43
N ARG A 101 -6.42 17.96 -11.29
CA ARG A 101 -5.83 19.30 -11.21
C ARG A 101 -4.33 19.16 -10.94
N VAL A 102 -3.49 19.73 -11.79
CA VAL A 102 -2.05 19.78 -11.55
C VAL A 102 -1.75 20.92 -10.56
N PRO A 103 -1.08 20.65 -9.43
CA PRO A 103 -0.81 21.66 -8.41
C PRO A 103 0.35 22.59 -8.80
N SER A 104 0.28 23.84 -8.35
CA SER A 104 1.36 24.82 -8.46
C SER A 104 2.38 24.67 -7.33
N PRO A 105 3.70 24.80 -7.61
CA PRO A 105 4.73 24.67 -6.59
C PRO A 105 4.78 25.89 -5.66
N ASN A 106 5.04 25.65 -4.38
CA ASN A 106 5.40 26.71 -3.42
C ASN A 106 6.79 27.26 -3.76
N LYS A 107 6.94 28.58 -3.75
CA LYS A 107 8.17 29.29 -4.13
C LYS A 107 8.78 30.09 -2.98
N THR A 108 7.95 30.57 -2.05
CA THR A 108 8.40 31.46 -0.97
C THR A 108 8.53 30.73 0.36
N ILE A 109 9.30 31.31 1.28
CA ILE A 109 9.47 30.75 2.62
C ILE A 109 8.14 30.72 3.40
N GLU A 110 7.26 31.69 3.18
CA GLU A 110 5.93 31.77 3.78
C GLU A 110 5.03 30.64 3.27
N GLU A 111 5.10 30.33 1.98
CA GLU A 111 4.35 29.21 1.38
C GLU A 111 4.86 27.86 1.88
N LEU A 112 6.19 27.67 1.94
CA LEU A 112 6.80 26.49 2.54
C LEU A 112 6.39 26.31 4.00
N ALA A 113 6.29 27.41 4.76
CA ALA A 113 5.91 27.40 6.17
C ALA A 113 4.44 27.00 6.40
N LYS A 114 3.55 27.14 5.41
CA LYS A 114 2.16 26.64 5.51
C LYS A 114 2.11 25.12 5.69
N VAL A 115 3.03 24.41 5.05
CA VAL A 115 3.15 22.95 5.13
C VAL A 115 4.07 22.54 6.29
N SER A 116 5.17 23.28 6.50
CA SER A 116 6.15 22.98 7.55
C SER A 116 6.43 24.23 8.41
N PRO A 117 5.60 24.53 9.43
CA PRO A 117 5.68 25.78 10.19
C PRO A 117 7.01 26.01 10.94
N SER A 118 7.72 24.94 11.27
CA SER A 118 9.03 24.99 11.95
C SER A 118 10.20 25.26 10.99
N LEU A 119 10.00 25.13 9.68
CA LEU A 119 11.07 25.19 8.67
C LEU A 119 11.89 26.50 8.74
N PRO A 120 11.28 27.71 8.85
CA PRO A 120 12.05 28.94 8.93
C PRO A 120 12.91 29.03 10.20
N LYS A 121 12.47 28.40 11.30
CA LYS A 121 13.21 28.36 12.56
C LYS A 121 14.39 27.38 12.48
N LEU A 122 14.18 26.23 11.85
CA LEU A 122 15.21 25.19 11.70
C LEU A 122 16.31 25.61 10.71
N LEU A 123 15.94 26.36 9.67
CA LEU A 123 16.85 26.80 8.61
C LEU A 123 16.72 28.32 8.38
N PRO A 124 17.25 29.16 9.29
CA PRO A 124 17.09 30.62 9.21
C PRO A 124 17.74 31.25 7.97
N GLY A 125 18.72 30.56 7.37
CA GLY A 125 19.35 31.00 6.11
C GLY A 125 18.58 30.61 4.84
N LEU A 126 17.51 29.79 4.94
CA LEU A 126 16.85 29.19 3.78
C LEU A 126 16.30 30.24 2.81
N ALA A 127 15.64 31.28 3.33
CA ALA A 127 15.08 32.35 2.52
C ALA A 127 16.14 33.06 1.66
N SER A 128 17.35 33.23 2.19
CA SER A 128 18.47 33.86 1.46
C SER A 128 19.05 33.00 0.34
N MET A 129 18.71 31.70 0.29
CA MET A 129 19.19 30.77 -0.72
C MET A 129 18.21 30.60 -1.90
N LEU A 130 17.00 31.16 -1.80
CA LEU A 130 15.98 31.11 -2.84
C LEU A 130 16.26 32.20 -3.88
N SER A 131 16.30 31.81 -5.17
CA SER A 131 16.35 32.74 -6.30
C SER A 131 14.97 33.31 -6.63
N ALA A 132 14.92 34.33 -7.50
CA ALA A 132 13.66 34.93 -7.97
C ALA A 132 12.75 33.91 -8.69
N ASP A 133 13.34 32.97 -9.44
CA ASP A 133 12.66 31.76 -9.91
C ASP A 133 13.35 30.55 -9.27
N PRO A 134 12.85 30.07 -8.13
CA PRO A 134 13.48 28.96 -7.41
C PRO A 134 12.99 27.62 -7.91
N VAL A 135 11.96 27.54 -8.77
CA VAL A 135 11.33 26.27 -9.11
C VAL A 135 12.21 25.45 -10.04
N SER A 136 12.49 24.21 -9.65
CA SER A 136 13.23 23.30 -10.51
C SER A 136 12.36 22.79 -11.67
N PRO A 137 12.91 22.66 -12.90
CA PRO A 137 12.24 21.96 -13.99
C PRO A 137 11.83 20.51 -13.65
N LEU A 138 12.48 19.91 -12.65
CA LEU A 138 12.14 18.58 -12.15
C LEU A 138 10.71 18.49 -11.61
N TYR A 139 10.16 19.59 -11.07
CA TYR A 139 8.77 19.61 -10.60
C TYR A 139 7.78 19.41 -11.75
N ALA A 140 7.98 20.11 -12.86
CA ALA A 140 7.16 19.95 -14.06
C ALA A 140 7.30 18.53 -14.63
N GLN A 141 8.53 18.03 -14.76
CA GLN A 141 8.79 16.67 -15.25
C GLN A 141 8.14 15.58 -14.38
N LEU A 142 8.10 15.77 -13.06
CA LEU A 142 7.42 14.88 -12.13
C LEU A 142 5.92 14.81 -12.44
N TYR A 143 5.26 15.96 -12.53
CA TYR A 143 3.81 16.00 -12.79
C TYR A 143 3.45 15.57 -14.22
N ASP A 144 4.29 15.88 -15.21
CA ASP A 144 4.12 15.35 -16.58
C ASP A 144 4.20 13.82 -16.59
N THR A 145 5.12 13.25 -15.82
CA THR A 145 5.24 11.79 -15.66
C THR A 145 4.01 11.21 -14.96
N LYS A 146 3.52 11.84 -13.89
CA LYS A 146 2.29 11.39 -13.21
C LYS A 146 1.07 11.44 -14.13
N VAL A 147 0.93 12.53 -14.90
CA VAL A 147 -0.15 12.67 -15.88
C VAL A 147 -0.05 11.61 -16.97
N ARG A 148 1.16 11.30 -17.46
CA ARG A 148 1.37 10.19 -18.39
C ARG A 148 0.94 8.86 -17.78
N VAL A 149 1.32 8.55 -16.54
CA VAL A 149 0.89 7.33 -15.84
C VAL A 149 -0.64 7.26 -15.72
N LEU A 150 -1.31 8.38 -15.42
CA LEU A 150 -2.77 8.43 -15.40
C LEU A 150 -3.39 8.12 -16.77
N ARG A 151 -2.81 8.62 -17.86
CA ARG A 151 -3.29 8.36 -19.22
C ARG A 151 -3.09 6.90 -19.62
N GLU A 152 -1.92 6.34 -19.35
CA GLU A 152 -1.57 4.96 -19.68
C GLU A 152 -2.42 3.94 -18.92
N ASN A 153 -2.85 4.27 -17.70
CA ASN A 153 -3.61 3.38 -16.83
C ASN A 153 -5.10 3.72 -16.74
N LEU A 154 -5.65 4.65 -17.54
CA LEU A 154 -7.05 5.08 -17.42
C LEU A 154 -8.05 3.93 -17.60
N GLY A 155 -7.74 2.96 -18.48
CA GLY A 155 -8.55 1.76 -18.66
C GLY A 155 -8.38 0.71 -17.55
N ARG A 156 -7.42 0.91 -16.64
CA ARG A 156 -7.07 0.02 -15.53
C ARG A 156 -7.15 0.78 -14.22
N LEU A 157 -8.38 1.00 -13.75
CA LEU A 157 -8.65 1.80 -12.55
C LEU A 157 -7.93 1.27 -11.29
N ASP A 158 -7.57 -0.02 -11.28
CA ASP A 158 -6.76 -0.69 -10.25
C ASP A 158 -5.32 -0.18 -10.16
N LEU A 159 -4.74 0.23 -11.31
CA LEU A 159 -3.37 0.74 -11.42
C LEU A 159 -3.28 2.27 -11.44
N LEU A 160 -4.41 2.97 -11.35
CA LEU A 160 -4.40 4.42 -11.29
C LEU A 160 -3.73 4.89 -10.01
N LEU A 161 -2.90 5.94 -10.15
CA LEU A 161 -2.31 6.62 -9.00
C LEU A 161 -3.39 7.05 -8.03
N SER A 162 -3.17 6.76 -6.75
CA SER A 162 -4.03 7.26 -5.70
C SER A 162 -3.98 8.78 -5.64
N ARG A 163 -5.02 9.40 -5.08
CA ARG A 163 -5.04 10.84 -4.84
C ARG A 163 -3.86 11.29 -3.97
N HIS A 164 -3.49 10.51 -2.95
CA HIS A 164 -2.33 10.80 -2.11
C HIS A 164 -1.04 10.83 -2.97
N ASN A 165 -0.79 9.77 -3.74
CA ASN A 165 0.42 9.67 -4.57
C ASN A 165 0.45 10.68 -5.71
N PHE A 166 -0.71 11.13 -6.21
CA PHE A 166 -0.73 12.19 -7.21
C PHE A 166 -0.31 13.54 -6.60
N PHE A 167 -0.75 13.84 -5.38
CA PHE A 167 -0.53 15.11 -4.67
C PHE A 167 0.58 15.07 -3.59
N ASP A 168 1.45 14.06 -3.60
CA ASP A 168 2.51 13.86 -2.59
C ASP A 168 3.60 14.96 -2.58
N CYS A 169 3.82 15.67 -3.69
CA CYS A 169 4.94 16.60 -3.83
C CYS A 169 4.43 18.03 -3.92
N GLN A 170 4.80 18.83 -2.92
CA GLN A 170 4.41 20.24 -2.82
C GLN A 170 5.31 21.14 -3.66
N THR A 171 6.63 20.93 -3.63
CA THR A 171 7.56 21.72 -4.43
C THR A 171 8.95 21.07 -4.57
N VAL A 172 9.66 21.44 -5.63
CA VAL A 172 11.08 21.17 -5.83
C VAL A 172 11.77 22.48 -6.16
N LEU A 173 12.64 22.95 -5.27
CA LEU A 173 13.30 24.26 -5.40
C LEU A 173 14.81 24.12 -5.56
N GLN A 174 15.36 24.80 -6.57
CA GLN A 174 16.79 25.03 -6.71
C GLN A 174 17.21 26.17 -5.81
N MET A 175 18.27 25.93 -5.06
CA MET A 175 18.81 26.88 -4.09
C MET A 175 20.30 27.08 -4.32
N GLN A 176 20.79 28.26 -3.99
CA GLN A 176 22.21 28.56 -4.01
C GLN A 176 22.62 29.34 -2.78
N HIS A 177 23.63 28.85 -2.07
CA HIS A 177 24.17 29.55 -0.92
C HIS A 177 24.90 30.84 -1.39
N PRO A 178 24.58 32.03 -0.85
CA PRO A 178 25.09 33.29 -1.38
C PRO A 178 26.62 33.43 -1.30
N GLN A 179 27.24 33.01 -0.19
CA GLN A 179 28.70 33.16 0.00
C GLN A 179 29.53 32.02 -0.61
N THR A 180 29.07 30.77 -0.50
CA THR A 180 29.84 29.60 -0.94
C THR A 180 29.49 29.14 -2.36
N HIS A 181 28.45 29.74 -2.96
CA HIS A 181 27.87 29.37 -4.25
C HIS A 181 27.46 27.90 -4.39
N ARG A 182 27.41 27.16 -3.26
CA ARG A 182 26.98 25.76 -3.23
C ARG A 182 25.52 25.67 -3.63
N LYS A 183 25.24 24.80 -4.59
CA LYS A 183 23.89 24.53 -5.06
C LYS A 183 23.27 23.44 -4.19
N ALA A 184 21.98 23.58 -3.92
CA ALA A 184 21.18 22.58 -3.23
C ALA A 184 19.82 22.47 -3.92
N LEU A 185 19.14 21.35 -3.68
CA LEU A 185 17.79 21.10 -4.19
C LEU A 185 16.92 20.78 -2.98
N LEU A 186 15.91 21.60 -2.72
CA LEU A 186 14.93 21.36 -1.66
C LEU A 186 13.74 20.62 -2.25
N PHE A 187 13.34 19.54 -1.58
CA PHE A 187 12.09 18.84 -1.84
C PHE A 187 11.19 19.01 -0.63
N GLN A 188 9.97 19.47 -0.84
CA GLN A 188 8.92 19.41 0.16
C GLN A 188 7.85 18.47 -0.36
N ALA A 189 7.69 17.32 0.30
CA ALA A 189 6.76 16.29 -0.09
C ALA A 189 6.19 15.61 1.16
N ASP A 190 4.94 15.20 1.07
CA ASP A 190 4.22 14.32 1.98
C ASP A 190 4.27 12.91 1.40
N MET A 191 5.42 12.26 1.55
CA MET A 191 5.60 10.89 1.10
C MET A 191 5.11 9.94 2.18
N ASP A 192 4.39 8.89 1.80
CA ASP A 192 4.22 7.70 2.65
C ASP A 192 5.62 7.25 3.10
N VAL A 193 5.95 7.55 4.36
CA VAL A 193 7.24 7.23 4.95
C VAL A 193 7.24 5.74 5.25
N ASP A 194 7.62 4.94 4.25
CA ASP A 194 8.38 3.74 4.55
C ASP A 194 9.71 4.25 5.11
N ALA A 195 9.85 4.25 6.44
CA ALA A 195 11.04 4.71 7.13
C ALA A 195 12.22 3.76 6.88
N ASP A 196 12.38 3.23 5.68
CA ASP A 196 13.37 2.23 5.32
C ASP A 196 14.77 2.84 5.29
N GLY A 197 15.74 1.99 5.57
CA GLY A 197 17.15 2.34 5.58
C GLY A 197 17.70 2.55 6.99
N SER A 198 19.02 2.40 7.09
CA SER A 198 19.75 2.46 8.34
C SER A 198 21.13 3.07 8.11
N ASP A 199 21.44 4.14 8.85
CA ASP A 199 22.73 4.82 8.80
C ASP A 199 23.44 4.71 10.15
N GLY A 200 24.18 3.62 10.34
CA GLY A 200 24.93 3.37 11.59
C GLY A 200 26.03 4.39 11.88
N ASP A 201 26.49 5.17 10.89
CA ASP A 201 27.50 6.21 11.10
C ASP A 201 26.93 7.49 11.72
N ARG A 202 25.67 7.83 11.40
CA ARG A 202 25.04 9.10 11.83
C ARG A 202 23.92 8.90 12.83
N MET A 203 23.34 7.70 12.88
CA MET A 203 22.19 7.37 13.72
C MET A 203 22.47 6.06 14.49
N PRO A 204 22.99 6.17 15.73
CA PRO A 204 23.34 4.99 16.53
C PRO A 204 22.13 4.25 17.13
N VAL A 205 20.91 4.77 17.02
CA VAL A 205 19.72 4.20 17.69
C VAL A 205 18.62 3.87 16.66
N GLY A 206 18.27 2.59 16.54
CA GLY A 206 17.04 2.16 15.88
C GLY A 206 15.90 2.18 16.90
N ALA A 207 15.07 3.22 16.88
CA ALA A 207 13.76 3.13 17.52
C ALA A 207 12.93 2.08 16.76
N GLY A 208 12.25 1.19 17.49
CA GLY A 208 11.55 0.02 16.98
C GLY A 208 11.00 0.19 15.57
N ALA A 209 11.62 -0.50 14.63
CA ALA A 209 11.25 -0.50 13.23
C ALA A 209 9.82 -1.06 13.07
N PRO A 210 8.94 -0.39 12.29
CA PRO A 210 7.62 -0.93 11.98
C PRO A 210 7.73 -2.28 11.26
N THR A 211 6.66 -3.08 11.27
CA THR A 211 6.64 -4.46 10.73
C THR A 211 7.12 -4.57 9.27
N ASN A 212 6.96 -3.51 8.47
CA ASN A 212 7.35 -3.49 7.06
C ASN A 212 8.71 -2.81 6.78
N PHE A 213 9.42 -2.39 7.83
CA PHE A 213 10.69 -1.68 7.71
C PHE A 213 11.76 -2.55 7.05
N LYS A 214 12.42 -1.99 6.04
CA LYS A 214 13.60 -2.59 5.41
C LYS A 214 14.85 -1.84 5.85
N PRO A 215 15.82 -2.48 6.51
CA PRO A 215 17.04 -1.80 6.95
C PRO A 215 17.95 -1.40 5.78
N SER A 216 17.77 -1.99 4.60
CA SER A 216 18.56 -1.70 3.39
C SER A 216 17.69 -1.13 2.28
N THR A 217 18.19 -0.08 1.62
CA THR A 217 17.59 0.54 0.42
C THR A 217 18.57 0.53 -0.77
N SER A 218 18.10 0.91 -1.96
CA SER A 218 18.96 1.03 -3.15
C SER A 218 19.97 2.18 -3.03
N TYR A 219 19.64 3.22 -2.26
CA TYR A 219 20.52 4.37 -2.01
C TYR A 219 21.43 4.09 -0.81
N ARG A 220 22.72 3.89 -1.09
CA ARG A 220 23.72 3.50 -0.07
C ARG A 220 25.07 4.18 -0.27
N TRP A 221 25.84 4.32 0.79
CA TRP A 221 27.23 4.80 0.77
C TRP A 221 28.11 3.94 1.68
N GLN A 222 29.41 3.89 1.40
CA GLN A 222 30.37 3.17 2.23
C GLN A 222 30.38 3.75 3.65
N LYS A 223 30.46 2.86 4.64
CA LYS A 223 30.59 3.29 6.04
C LYS A 223 31.88 4.04 6.28
N LYS A 224 31.81 5.07 7.13
CA LYS A 224 32.93 5.92 7.54
C LYS A 224 33.45 5.56 8.92
N THR A 225 32.62 4.95 9.76
CA THR A 225 32.97 4.59 11.14
C THR A 225 32.90 3.07 11.34
N ALA A 226 33.49 2.61 12.44
CA ALA A 226 33.39 1.22 12.89
C ALA A 226 32.05 0.92 13.61
N ALA A 227 31.17 1.90 13.78
CA ALA A 227 29.91 1.72 14.49
C ALA A 227 29.04 0.68 13.76
N PRO A 228 28.57 -0.39 14.41
CA PRO A 228 27.75 -1.40 13.76
C PRO A 228 26.39 -0.82 13.35
N ASN A 229 25.80 -1.38 12.29
CA ASN A 229 24.44 -1.01 11.92
C ASN A 229 23.45 -1.51 13.00
N PRO A 230 22.50 -0.70 13.49
CA PRO A 230 21.56 -1.11 14.54
C PRO A 230 20.79 -2.40 14.25
N TYR A 231 20.54 -2.71 12.97
CA TYR A 231 19.79 -3.90 12.56
C TYR A 231 20.67 -5.12 12.31
N LEU A 232 22.01 -4.96 12.30
CA LEU A 232 22.94 -6.05 12.01
C LEU A 232 22.79 -7.23 12.97
N ALA A 233 22.68 -6.97 14.27
CA ALA A 233 22.59 -8.02 15.28
C ALA A 233 21.31 -8.87 15.12
N GLY A 234 20.19 -8.22 14.81
CA GLY A 234 18.91 -8.90 14.56
C GLY A 234 18.98 -9.77 13.29
N THR A 235 19.55 -9.24 12.21
CA THR A 235 19.71 -9.97 10.95
C THR A 235 20.70 -11.15 11.10
N GLU A 236 21.79 -11.00 11.86
CA GLU A 236 22.73 -12.09 12.16
C GLU A 236 22.07 -13.19 13.00
N ALA A 237 21.24 -12.84 13.98
CA ALA A 237 20.47 -13.81 14.75
C ALA A 237 19.44 -14.56 13.88
N ALA A 238 18.75 -13.86 12.98
CA ALA A 238 17.80 -14.46 12.04
C ALA A 238 18.50 -15.41 11.05
N LEU A 239 19.69 -15.01 10.55
CA LEU A 239 20.53 -15.86 9.72
C LEU A 239 20.91 -17.14 10.45
N LYS A 240 21.42 -17.02 11.69
CA LYS A 240 21.81 -18.16 12.50
C LYS A 240 20.63 -19.10 12.74
N HIS A 241 19.46 -18.58 13.11
CA HIS A 241 18.26 -19.39 13.30
C HIS A 241 17.87 -20.14 12.01
N ALA A 242 17.92 -19.48 10.85
CA ALA A 242 17.61 -20.11 9.57
C ALA A 242 18.62 -21.21 9.20
N GLU A 243 19.91 -21.00 9.48
CA GLU A 243 20.97 -22.00 9.28
C GLU A 243 20.80 -23.20 10.22
N ASP A 244 20.49 -22.96 11.49
CA ASP A 244 20.22 -24.00 12.48
C ASP A 244 18.99 -24.84 12.08
N GLU A 245 17.89 -24.20 11.66
CA GLU A 245 16.68 -24.89 11.17
C GLU A 245 16.96 -25.69 9.89
N TYR A 246 17.79 -25.17 9.00
CA TYR A 246 18.17 -25.86 7.76
C TYR A 246 18.99 -27.12 8.04
N ALA A 247 19.86 -27.07 9.06
CA ALA A 247 20.71 -28.18 9.48
C ALA A 247 19.94 -29.32 10.16
N LEU A 248 18.73 -29.07 10.69
CA LEU A 248 17.90 -30.11 11.29
C LEU A 248 17.55 -31.21 10.27
N GLY A 249 17.71 -32.46 10.69
CA GLY A 249 17.33 -33.64 9.91
C GLY A 249 15.82 -33.75 9.71
N THR A 250 15.03 -33.15 10.61
CA THR A 250 13.56 -33.21 10.64
C THR A 250 12.87 -32.18 9.73
N THR A 251 13.61 -31.25 9.13
CA THR A 251 13.04 -30.17 8.32
C THR A 251 12.56 -30.70 6.97
N ALA A 252 11.28 -30.46 6.66
CA ALA A 252 10.64 -30.93 5.43
C ALA A 252 11.37 -30.42 4.17
N PRO A 253 11.39 -31.19 3.05
CA PRO A 253 12.12 -30.80 1.83
C PRO A 253 11.71 -29.44 1.24
N VAL A 254 10.41 -29.11 1.28
CA VAL A 254 9.89 -27.81 0.82
C VAL A 254 10.43 -26.68 1.69
N ARG A 255 10.40 -26.85 3.02
CA ARG A 255 10.94 -25.90 3.98
C ARG A 255 12.46 -25.72 3.82
N LYS A 256 13.20 -26.79 3.57
CA LYS A 256 14.64 -26.71 3.24
C LYS A 256 14.90 -25.85 2.01
N ARG A 257 14.06 -25.91 0.97
CA ARG A 257 14.20 -25.06 -0.22
C ARG A 257 13.95 -23.58 0.10
N GLU A 258 12.93 -23.28 0.90
CA GLU A 258 12.65 -21.91 1.36
C GLU A 258 13.80 -21.35 2.20
N LEU A 259 14.30 -22.15 3.15
CA LEU A 259 15.42 -21.78 4.02
C LEU A 259 16.70 -21.52 3.22
N ARG A 260 17.01 -22.29 2.17
CA ARG A 260 18.17 -21.99 1.30
C ARG A 260 18.09 -20.59 0.70
N ASN A 261 16.91 -20.21 0.18
CA ASN A 261 16.71 -18.90 -0.41
C ASN A 261 16.80 -17.80 0.65
N ALA A 262 16.18 -18.02 1.82
CA ALA A 262 16.22 -17.09 2.94
C ALA A 262 17.66 -16.87 3.46
N ILE A 263 18.43 -17.94 3.64
CA ILE A 263 19.83 -17.88 4.06
C ILE A 263 20.67 -17.09 3.05
N ALA A 264 20.48 -17.33 1.76
CA ALA A 264 21.21 -16.59 0.71
C ALA A 264 20.93 -15.09 0.77
N LEU A 265 19.65 -14.71 0.93
CA LEU A 265 19.24 -13.31 1.09
C LEU A 265 19.80 -12.69 2.37
N LEU A 266 19.66 -13.36 3.51
CA LEU A 266 20.14 -12.90 4.81
C LEU A 266 21.66 -12.72 4.84
N ARG A 267 22.43 -13.62 4.21
CA ARG A 267 23.89 -13.47 4.08
C ARG A 267 24.25 -12.23 3.28
N ALA A 268 23.58 -12.01 2.13
CA ALA A 268 23.81 -10.83 1.31
C ALA A 268 23.43 -9.53 2.06
N GLU A 269 22.35 -9.56 2.84
CA GLU A 269 21.92 -8.44 3.67
C GLU A 269 22.92 -8.13 4.79
N VAL A 270 23.37 -9.15 5.54
CA VAL A 270 24.43 -9.01 6.56
C VAL A 270 25.69 -8.40 5.97
N ASP A 271 26.15 -8.91 4.82
CA ASP A 271 27.33 -8.38 4.13
C ASP A 271 27.14 -6.91 3.72
N THR A 272 25.92 -6.55 3.32
CA THR A 272 25.62 -5.17 2.92
C THR A 272 25.56 -4.25 4.14
N LEU A 273 24.88 -4.64 5.22
CA LEU A 273 24.79 -3.86 6.48
C LEU A 273 26.16 -3.66 7.15
N LYS A 274 27.11 -4.59 6.94
CA LYS A 274 28.49 -4.47 7.42
C LYS A 274 29.29 -3.40 6.66
N LYS A 275 29.04 -3.24 5.36
CA LYS A 275 29.85 -2.40 4.46
C LYS A 275 29.24 -1.02 4.23
N TYR A 276 27.92 -0.92 4.23
CA TYR A 276 27.21 0.27 3.78
C TYR A 276 26.30 0.85 4.87
N SER A 277 26.16 2.17 4.81
CA SER A 277 25.04 2.90 5.38
C SER A 277 24.04 3.20 4.27
N PHE A 278 22.77 3.27 4.62
CA PHE A 278 21.68 3.46 3.67
C PHE A 278 20.96 4.77 3.90
N LEU A 279 20.33 5.26 2.84
CA LEU A 279 19.43 6.40 2.93
C LEU A 279 18.36 6.08 3.95
N PHE A 280 18.41 6.78 5.07
CA PHE A 280 17.38 6.81 6.08
C PHE A 280 16.63 8.13 5.94
N THR A 281 15.32 8.05 5.83
CA THR A 281 14.45 9.22 5.74
C THR A 281 13.70 9.35 7.07
N PRO A 282 14.23 10.07 8.08
CA PRO A 282 13.41 10.44 9.21
C PRO A 282 12.28 11.36 8.72
N PRO A 283 11.16 11.47 9.46
CA PRO A 283 9.99 12.27 9.07
C PRO A 283 10.26 13.78 8.83
N TRP A 284 11.50 14.27 8.93
CA TRP A 284 11.87 15.69 8.83
C TRP A 284 13.19 15.97 8.07
N SER A 285 13.70 15.06 7.23
CA SER A 285 15.01 15.28 6.59
C SER A 285 14.97 16.15 5.33
N ALA A 286 15.63 17.31 5.39
CA ALA A 286 16.04 18.08 4.21
C ALA A 286 17.31 17.47 3.60
N MET A 287 17.27 17.13 2.31
CA MET A 287 18.39 16.53 1.59
C MET A 287 19.33 17.60 1.04
N SER A 288 20.60 17.57 1.43
CA SER A 288 21.66 18.30 0.71
C SER A 288 22.24 17.37 -0.37
N VAL A 289 21.88 17.63 -1.63
CA VAL A 289 22.51 16.96 -2.78
C VAL A 289 23.91 17.58 -2.96
N GLN A 290 24.96 16.86 -2.57
CA GLN A 290 26.32 17.18 -2.99
C GLN A 290 26.46 16.82 -4.47
N THR A 291 26.62 17.82 -5.33
CA THR A 291 26.98 17.62 -6.72
C THR A 291 28.39 17.02 -6.80
N THR A 292 28.47 15.77 -7.26
CA THR A 292 29.74 15.17 -7.68
C THR A 292 30.31 15.98 -8.84
N LYS A 293 31.52 16.55 -8.67
CA LYS A 293 32.30 17.12 -9.76
C LYS A 293 32.45 16.06 -10.85
N SER A 294 31.95 16.35 -12.05
CA SER A 294 32.28 15.56 -13.23
C SER A 294 33.74 15.79 -13.57
N GLU A 295 34.58 14.82 -13.25
CA GLU A 295 35.97 14.81 -13.70
C GLU A 295 35.98 14.40 -15.17
N LYS A 296 36.11 15.41 -16.04
CA LYS A 296 36.36 15.25 -17.48
C LYS A 296 37.63 14.41 -17.66
N ARG A 297 37.48 13.10 -17.88
CA ARG A 297 38.54 12.32 -18.54
C ARG A 297 38.62 12.78 -19.98
N ARG A 298 39.68 13.55 -20.27
CA ARG A 298 40.18 13.79 -21.63
C ARG A 298 40.68 12.45 -22.16
N CYS A 299 40.10 11.99 -23.27
CA CYS A 299 40.76 10.99 -24.12
C CYS A 299 41.94 11.68 -24.82
N ALA A 300 43.12 11.08 -24.66
CA ALA A 300 44.19 11.06 -25.64
C ALA A 300 44.62 9.60 -25.75
#